data_AF-A0A7W0MXR6-F1
#
_entry.id   AF-A0A7W0MXR6-F1
#
_cell.length_a   1.000
_cell.length_b   1.000
_cell.length_c   1.000
_cell.angle_alpha   90.00
_cell.angle_beta   90.00
_cell.angle_gamma   90.00
#
_symmetry.space_group_name_H-M   'P 1'
#
loop_
_entity.id
_entity.type
_entity.pdbx_description
1 polymer ?
#
loop_
_entity_poly.entity_id
_entity_poly.type
_entity_poly.pdbx_seq_one_letter_code
_entity_poly.pdbx_strand_id
1 'polypeptide(L)'
;MAREARHDPGAPRPSRWFAVGRSQDPDSATAGREAASQALSEQSALARAIIDLGETFDLRVVAEGIERPDQLARLRELGCGLGQGYLFSTPQPAEALEHYLRRSARAFLVT
;
A
#
# COMPACT_ATOMS: atom_id res chain seq x y z
N MET A 1 -25.65 19.06 -18.39
CA MET A 1 -25.50 17.93 -19.34
C MET A 1 -24.04 17.54 -19.40
N ALA A 2 -23.59 16.65 -18.51
CA ALA A 2 -22.21 16.16 -18.49
C ALA A 2 -22.09 14.98 -19.46
N ARG A 3 -21.17 15.07 -20.42
CA ARG A 3 -20.88 14.01 -21.40
C ARG A 3 -20.30 12.79 -20.70
N GLU A 4 -20.94 11.64 -20.85
CA GLU A 4 -20.40 10.35 -20.42
C GLU A 4 -19.11 10.03 -21.19
N ALA A 5 -18.02 9.86 -20.45
CA ALA A 5 -16.74 9.40 -20.98
C ALA A 5 -16.86 7.90 -21.33
N ARG A 6 -16.57 7.55 -22.59
CA ARG A 6 -16.54 6.16 -23.04
C ARG A 6 -15.44 5.36 -22.32
N HIS A 7 -15.80 4.14 -21.92
CA HIS A 7 -14.93 3.22 -21.20
C HIS A 7 -13.81 2.66 -22.12
N ASP A 8 -12.55 2.89 -21.76
CA ASP A 8 -11.38 2.27 -22.38
C ASP A 8 -10.99 1.01 -21.60
N PRO A 9 -11.08 -0.20 -22.19
CA PRO A 9 -10.75 -1.46 -21.53
C PRO A 9 -9.24 -1.70 -21.31
N GLY A 10 -8.35 -0.88 -21.89
CA GLY A 10 -6.89 -1.05 -21.82
C GLY A 10 -6.16 -0.16 -20.80
N ALA A 11 -6.83 0.84 -20.21
CA ALA A 11 -6.19 1.76 -19.28
C ALA A 11 -6.08 1.16 -17.86
N PRO A 12 -4.92 1.24 -17.19
CA PRO A 12 -4.77 0.76 -15.82
C PRO A 12 -5.71 1.56 -14.90
N ARG A 13 -6.66 0.87 -14.28
CA ARG A 13 -7.55 1.48 -13.30
C ARG A 13 -6.72 1.82 -12.07
N PRO A 14 -6.70 3.06 -11.58
CA PRO A 14 -6.03 3.36 -10.31
C PRO A 14 -6.65 2.49 -9.23
N SER A 15 -5.81 1.82 -8.44
CA SER A 15 -6.22 1.01 -7.29
C SER A 15 -6.88 1.92 -6.25
N ARG A 16 -8.20 2.03 -6.35
CA ARG A 16 -9.05 2.71 -5.37
C ARG A 16 -9.19 1.78 -4.16
N TRP A 17 -8.28 1.92 -3.21
CA TRP A 17 -8.50 1.45 -1.85
C TRP A 17 -9.72 2.18 -1.27
N PHE A 18 -10.48 1.47 -0.42
CA PHE A 18 -11.66 1.93 0.32
C PHE A 18 -11.77 3.45 0.46
N ALA A 19 -12.77 4.04 -0.23
CA ALA A 19 -13.17 5.41 0.03
C ALA A 19 -13.97 5.46 1.34
N VAL A 20 -13.29 5.50 2.48
CA VAL A 20 -13.87 6.06 3.71
C VAL A 20 -13.72 7.58 3.61
N GLY A 21 -14.84 8.25 3.34
CA GLY A 21 -15.05 9.68 3.59
C GLY A 21 -14.19 10.66 2.81
N ARG A 22 -14.66 11.11 1.64
CA ARG A 22 -14.37 12.50 1.22
C ARG A 22 -15.37 13.40 1.93
N SER A 23 -14.98 13.96 3.09
CA SER A 23 -15.49 15.28 3.47
C SER A 23 -14.87 16.27 2.48
N GLN A 24 -15.70 16.91 1.65
CA GLN A 24 -15.29 18.05 0.85
C GLN A 24 -15.65 19.31 1.64
N ASP A 25 -14.84 19.64 2.64
CA ASP A 25 -14.82 20.98 3.22
C ASP A 25 -13.76 21.82 2.48
N PRO A 26 -14.17 22.81 1.66
CA PRO A 26 -13.27 23.58 0.81
C PRO A 26 -12.33 24.55 1.54
N ASP A 27 -12.48 24.73 2.86
CA ASP A 27 -11.72 25.71 3.67
C ASP A 27 -10.54 25.11 4.48
N SER A 28 -10.18 23.84 4.27
CA SER A 28 -9.24 23.10 5.16
C SER A 28 -7.78 23.03 4.68
N ALA A 29 -7.36 23.84 3.71
CA ALA A 29 -6.02 23.79 3.13
C ALA A 29 -4.92 24.35 4.05
N THR A 30 -4.62 23.69 5.18
CA THR A 30 -3.29 23.70 5.83
C THR A 30 -3.16 22.46 6.75
N ALA A 31 -2.95 21.27 6.17
CA ALA A 31 -2.51 20.12 6.96
C ALA A 31 -1.03 20.32 7.34
N GLY A 32 -0.78 20.84 8.55
CA GLY A 32 0.56 21.04 9.10
C GLY A 32 1.29 19.72 9.42
N ARG A 33 2.60 19.81 9.70
CA ARG A 33 3.48 18.66 9.99
C ARG A 33 2.98 17.77 11.14
N GLU A 34 2.25 18.33 12.09
CA GLU A 34 1.69 17.61 13.24
C GLU A 34 0.58 16.63 12.84
N ALA A 35 -0.37 17.04 11.99
CA ALA A 35 -1.47 16.19 11.54
C ALA A 35 -0.97 15.01 10.69
N ALA A 36 0.04 15.25 9.85
CA ALA A 36 0.70 14.18 9.09
C ALA A 36 1.43 13.19 10.01
N SER A 37 2.09 13.67 11.06
CA SER A 37 2.74 12.82 12.07
C SER A 37 1.73 11.99 12.87
N GLN A 38 0.59 12.56 13.22
CA GLN A 38 -0.50 11.85 13.91
C GLN A 38 -1.11 10.77 13.03
N ALA A 39 -1.43 11.08 11.78
CA ALA A 39 -1.97 10.09 10.83
C ALA A 39 -0.99 8.92 10.58
N LEU A 40 0.32 9.20 10.47
CA LEU A 40 1.36 8.17 10.35
C LEU A 40 1.48 7.31 11.62
N SER A 41 1.30 7.92 12.80
CA SER A 41 1.27 7.23 14.09
C SER A 41 0.05 6.31 14.20
N GLU A 42 -1.14 6.78 13.83
CA GLU A 42 -2.38 5.99 13.84
C GLU A 42 -2.30 4.81 12.85
N GLN A 43 -1.82 5.07 11.63
CA GLN A 43 -1.57 4.03 10.62
C GLN A 43 -0.57 2.98 11.15
N SER A 44 0.48 3.41 11.85
CA SER A 44 1.44 2.49 12.46
C SER A 44 0.83 1.66 13.59
N ALA A 45 -0.05 2.25 14.41
CA ALA A 45 -0.71 1.54 15.51
C ALA A 45 -1.67 0.45 15.00
N LEU A 46 -2.45 0.76 13.96
CA LEU A 46 -3.31 -0.22 13.31
C LEU A 46 -2.49 -1.34 12.65
N ALA A 47 -1.42 -0.98 11.94
CA ALA A 47 -0.52 -1.97 11.33
C ALA A 47 0.09 -2.90 12.39
N ARG A 48 0.53 -2.36 13.54
CA ARG A 48 1.02 -3.18 14.65
C ARG A 48 -0.05 -4.15 15.16
N ALA A 49 -1.25 -3.65 15.41
CA ALA A 49 -2.34 -4.48 15.91
C ALA A 49 -2.69 -5.64 14.95
N ILE A 50 -2.67 -5.40 13.64
CA ILE A 50 -2.89 -6.43 12.62
C ILE A 50 -1.76 -7.46 12.60
N ILE A 51 -0.50 -7.01 12.70
CA ILE A 51 0.67 -7.89 12.76
C ILE A 51 0.59 -8.79 14.00
N ASP A 52 0.30 -8.21 15.17
CA ASP A 52 0.14 -8.95 16.45
C ASP A 52 -0.97 -10.00 16.37
N LEU A 53 -2.07 -9.64 15.72
CA LEU A 53 -3.19 -10.54 15.50
C LEU A 53 -2.77 -11.73 14.63
N GLY A 54 -2.03 -11.46 13.57
CA GLY A 54 -1.49 -12.49 12.68
C GLY A 54 -0.56 -13.43 13.43
N GLU A 55 0.39 -12.90 14.20
CA GLU A 55 1.30 -13.71 15.02
C GLU A 55 0.56 -14.59 16.03
N THR A 56 -0.44 -14.03 16.71
CA THR A 56 -1.25 -14.74 17.72
C THR A 56 -2.02 -15.92 17.13
N PHE A 57 -2.47 -15.80 15.87
CA PHE A 57 -3.24 -16.83 15.18
C PHE A 57 -2.42 -17.69 14.22
N ASP A 58 -1.09 -17.57 14.21
CA ASP A 58 -0.19 -18.27 13.27
C ASP A 58 -0.55 -17.99 11.79
N LEU A 59 -0.95 -16.76 11.49
CA LEU A 59 -1.26 -16.28 10.15
C LEU A 59 -0.12 -15.44 9.59
N ARG A 60 0.16 -15.63 8.30
CA ARG A 60 1.09 -14.76 7.57
C ARG A 60 0.42 -13.46 7.16
N VAL A 61 0.97 -12.34 7.61
CA VAL A 61 0.53 -10.99 7.23
C VAL A 61 1.34 -10.51 6.04
N VAL A 62 0.66 -9.95 5.03
CA VAL A 62 1.27 -9.31 3.86
C VAL A 62 0.89 -7.83 3.86
N ALA A 63 1.89 -6.95 3.87
CA ALA A 63 1.67 -5.52 3.74
C ALA A 63 1.59 -5.12 2.25
N GLU A 64 0.43 -4.65 1.80
CA GLU A 64 0.20 -4.19 0.43
C GLU A 64 0.34 -2.67 0.28
N GLY A 65 0.76 -2.21 -0.91
CA GLY A 65 0.86 -0.79 -1.23
C GLY A 65 2.16 -0.11 -0.77
N ILE A 66 3.26 -0.86 -0.65
CA ILE A 66 4.57 -0.30 -0.28
C ILE A 66 5.17 0.43 -1.50
N GLU A 67 5.17 1.76 -1.46
CA GLU A 67 5.65 2.60 -2.56
C GLU A 67 6.93 3.37 -2.22
N ARG A 68 7.21 3.55 -0.91
CA ARG A 68 8.32 4.37 -0.45
C ARG A 68 9.21 3.68 0.60
N PRO A 69 10.51 4.00 0.66
CA PRO A 69 11.44 3.40 1.62
C PRO A 69 11.07 3.60 3.09
N ASP A 70 10.44 4.73 3.46
CA ASP A 70 9.98 5.01 4.83
C ASP A 70 8.89 4.04 5.28
N GLN A 71 7.95 3.69 4.39
CA GLN A 71 6.92 2.69 4.66
C GLN A 71 7.54 1.30 4.90
N LEU A 72 8.51 0.93 4.05
CA LEU A 72 9.22 -0.34 4.20
C LEU A 72 10.00 -0.41 5.51
N ALA A 73 10.73 0.64 5.86
CA ALA A 73 11.47 0.73 7.12
C ALA A 73 10.53 0.61 8.32
N ARG A 74 9.37 1.27 8.27
CA ARG A 74 8.38 1.17 9.34
C ARG A 74 7.81 -0.24 9.48
N LEU A 75 7.49 -0.90 8.37
CA LEU A 75 6.97 -2.27 8.39
C LEU A 75 8.00 -3.28 8.91
N ARG A 76 9.29 -3.06 8.64
CA ARG A 76 10.41 -3.82 9.25
C ARG A 76 10.43 -3.66 10.76
N GLU A 77 10.39 -2.43 11.26
CA GLU A 77 10.36 -2.14 12.70
C GLU A 77 9.16 -2.79 13.39
N LEU A 78 8.03 -2.87 12.70
CA LEU A 78 6.82 -3.52 13.21
C LEU A 78 6.86 -5.06 13.15
N GLY A 79 7.87 -5.65 12.49
CA GLY A 79 8.01 -7.11 12.38
C GLY A 79 7.26 -7.75 11.20
N CYS A 80 6.76 -6.96 10.24
CA CYS A 80 6.10 -7.53 9.06
C CYS A 80 7.11 -8.25 8.16
N GLY A 81 6.87 -9.53 7.85
CA GLY A 81 7.82 -10.34 7.07
C GLY A 81 7.63 -10.27 5.55
N LEU A 82 6.42 -9.95 5.08
CA LEU A 82 6.04 -10.01 3.66
C LEU A 82 5.39 -8.71 3.20
N GLY A 83 5.62 -8.33 1.95
CA GLY A 83 5.01 -7.14 1.39
C GLY A 83 5.02 -7.07 -0.12
N GLN A 84 4.14 -6.21 -0.64
CA GLN A 84 3.96 -5.94 -2.05
C GLN A 84 3.77 -4.45 -2.27
N GLY A 85 4.32 -3.94 -3.35
CA GLY A 85 4.07 -2.58 -3.81
C GLY A 85 5.09 -2.13 -4.85
N TYR A 86 4.88 -0.92 -5.37
CA TYR A 86 5.68 -0.38 -6.47
C TYR A 86 7.13 -0.11 -6.09
N LEU A 87 7.44 -0.06 -4.79
CA LEU A 87 8.82 -0.01 -4.31
C LEU A 87 9.62 -1.25 -4.74
N PHE A 88 8.98 -2.43 -4.82
CA PHE A 88 9.63 -3.67 -5.24
C PHE A 88 9.54 -3.88 -6.74
N SER A 89 8.33 -3.72 -7.29
CA SER A 89 8.08 -3.87 -8.73
C SER A 89 6.75 -3.25 -9.09
N THR A 90 6.69 -2.70 -10.30
CA THR A 90 5.42 -2.41 -10.97
C THR A 90 4.71 -3.72 -11.39
N PRO A 91 3.39 -3.69 -11.66
CA PRO A 91 2.68 -4.83 -12.21
C PRO A 91 3.34 -5.27 -13.51
N GLN A 92 3.64 -6.57 -13.61
CA GLN A 92 4.29 -7.14 -14.79
C GLN A 92 3.22 -7.68 -15.76
N PRO A 93 3.40 -7.50 -17.08
CA PRO A 93 2.58 -8.20 -18.06
C PRO A 93 2.83 -9.71 -17.97
N ALA A 94 1.84 -10.50 -18.38
CA ALA A 94 1.86 -11.96 -18.20
C ALA A 94 3.08 -12.61 -18.84
N GLU A 95 3.50 -12.10 -20.00
CA GLU A 95 4.63 -12.60 -20.79
C GLU A 95 5.98 -12.33 -20.12
N ALA A 96 6.07 -11.30 -19.26
CA ALA A 96 7.28 -10.93 -18.53
C ALA A 96 7.35 -11.53 -17.11
N LEU A 97 6.22 -12.01 -16.58
CA LEU A 97 6.11 -12.48 -15.20
C LEU A 97 7.07 -13.63 -14.90
N GLU A 98 7.20 -14.61 -15.79
CA GLU A 98 8.09 -15.75 -15.58
C GLU A 98 9.55 -15.30 -15.46
N HIS A 99 9.99 -14.41 -16.35
CA HIS A 99 11.36 -13.87 -16.30
C HIS A 99 11.60 -13.08 -15.02
N TYR A 100 10.63 -12.25 -14.62
CA TYR A 100 10.68 -11.52 -13.35
C TYR A 100 10.81 -12.47 -12.16
N LEU A 101 9.95 -13.49 -12.05
CA LEU A 101 9.98 -14.44 -10.92
C LEU A 101 11.31 -15.20 -10.84
N ARG A 102 11.89 -15.59 -11.98
CA ARG A 102 13.19 -16.27 -12.03
C ARG A 102 14.35 -15.38 -11.55
N ARG A 103 14.27 -14.06 -11.76
CA ARG A 103 15.29 -13.10 -11.34
C ARG A 103 15.11 -12.61 -9.90
N SER A 104 13.90 -12.65 -9.39
CA SER A 104 13.46 -11.88 -8.21
C SER A 104 13.20 -12.72 -6.97
N ALA A 105 14.04 -13.72 -6.68
CA ALA A 105 13.86 -14.71 -5.60
C ALA A 105 13.59 -14.15 -4.18
N ARG A 106 13.69 -12.83 -3.96
CA ARG A 106 13.46 -12.14 -2.68
C ARG A 106 12.61 -10.86 -2.78
N ALA A 107 11.98 -10.56 -3.91
CA ALA A 107 11.31 -9.26 -4.13
C ALA A 107 10.07 -8.98 -3.26
N PHE A 108 9.69 -9.91 -2.38
CA PHE A 108 8.50 -9.80 -1.53
C PHE A 108 8.82 -9.86 -0.04
N LEU A 109 10.10 -9.96 0.33
CA LEU A 109 10.52 -9.98 1.73
C LEU A 109 10.62 -8.55 2.25
N VAL A 110 9.87 -8.28 3.32
CA VAL A 110 9.95 -7.01 4.07
C VAL A 110 11.06 -7.07 5.10
N THR A 111 11.35 -8.26 5.67
CA THR A 111 12.35 -8.51 6.73
C THR A 111 13.63 -7.70 6.59
#